data_AF-A0A924LYG4-F1
#
_entry.id   AF-A0A924LYG4-F1
#
_cell.length_a   1.000
_cell.length_b   1.000
_cell.length_c   1.000
_cell.angle_alpha   90.00
_cell.angle_beta   90.00
_cell.angle_gamma   90.00
#
_symmetry.space_group_name_H-M   'P 1'
#
loop_
_entity.id
_entity.type
_entity.pdbx_description
1 polymer ?
#
loop_
_entity_poly.entity_id
_entity_poly.type
_entity_poly.pdbx_seq_one_letter_code
_entity_poly.pdbx_strand_id
1 'polypeptide(L)'
;EHGEEVVHGGVLIIGPANLPGGMPVHASQLFAKNVANLLELLIVDGELAPDPDDEIVAGTLATHGGVIVHPMLRERYGLPKLDEVASGGTA
;
A
#
# COMPACT_ATOMS: atom_id res chain seq x y z
N GLU A 1 7.64 -8.54 -23.93
CA GLU A 1 7.37 -9.16 -22.62
C GLU A 1 7.33 -8.07 -21.56
N HIS A 2 7.03 -8.39 -20.29
CA HIS A 2 7.09 -7.40 -19.20
C HIS A 2 8.54 -6.95 -19.01
N GLY A 3 8.79 -5.63 -18.97
CA GLY A 3 10.14 -5.10 -18.79
C GLY A 3 10.85 -4.71 -20.09
N GLU A 4 10.27 -4.97 -21.26
CA GLU A 4 10.91 -4.77 -22.55
C GLU A 4 10.47 -3.48 -23.26
N GLU A 5 11.34 -2.99 -24.14
CA GLU A 5 11.01 -1.95 -25.10
C GLU A 5 10.41 -2.58 -26.36
N VAL A 6 9.25 -2.08 -26.81
CA VAL A 6 8.53 -2.62 -27.98
C VAL A 6 8.17 -1.51 -28.94
N VAL A 7 8.40 -1.72 -30.24
CA VAL A 7 7.91 -0.81 -31.28
C VAL A 7 6.55 -1.32 -31.78
N HIS A 8 5.51 -0.50 -31.66
CA HIS A 8 4.16 -0.81 -32.12
C HIS A 8 3.60 0.37 -32.92
N GLY A 9 3.20 0.13 -34.17
CA GLY A 9 2.62 1.18 -35.02
C GLY A 9 3.55 2.39 -35.26
N GLY A 10 4.87 2.20 -35.22
CA GLY A 10 5.86 3.28 -35.32
C GLY A 10 6.13 4.04 -34.02
N VAL A 11 5.52 3.65 -32.90
CA VAL A 11 5.76 4.22 -31.57
C VAL A 11 6.62 3.28 -30.74
N LEU A 12 7.64 3.82 -30.06
CA LEU A 12 8.44 3.08 -29.07
C LEU A 12 7.75 3.12 -27.71
N ILE A 13 7.45 1.95 -27.16
CA ILE A 13 6.90 1.75 -25.83
C ILE A 13 8.05 1.34 -24.91
N ILE A 14 8.35 2.15 -23.90
CA ILE A 14 9.42 1.90 -22.91
C ILE A 14 8.76 1.47 -21.60
N GLY A 15 8.93 0.20 -21.22
CA GLY A 15 8.28 -0.38 -20.03
C GLY A 15 9.23 -1.14 -19.11
N PRO A 16 10.31 -0.52 -18.58
CA PRO A 16 11.28 -1.20 -17.71
C PRO A 16 10.62 -1.69 -16.43
N ALA A 17 10.92 -2.94 -16.04
CA ALA A 17 10.30 -3.59 -14.88
C ALA A 17 10.71 -2.97 -13.54
N ASN A 18 11.89 -2.34 -13.48
CA ASN A 18 12.41 -1.66 -12.29
C ASN A 18 12.95 -0.28 -12.66
N LEU A 19 12.05 0.64 -12.98
CA LEU A 19 12.41 2.04 -13.28
C LEU A 19 13.20 2.72 -12.13
N PRO A 20 12.86 2.54 -10.83
CA PRO A 20 13.66 3.09 -9.74
C PRO A 20 15.11 2.63 -9.72
N GLY A 21 15.39 1.42 -10.24
CA GLY A 21 16.74 0.89 -10.42
C GLY A 21 17.64 1.73 -11.34
N GLY A 22 17.05 2.59 -12.20
CA GLY A 22 17.80 3.52 -13.04
C GLY A 22 18.37 4.73 -12.30
N MET A 23 17.86 5.05 -11.10
CA MET A 23 18.36 6.12 -10.22
C MET A 23 18.36 5.66 -8.75
N PRO A 24 19.18 4.66 -8.40
CA PRO A 24 19.05 3.94 -7.14
C PRO A 24 19.26 4.82 -5.91
N VAL A 25 20.18 5.80 -5.99
CA VAL A 25 20.46 6.74 -4.89
C VAL A 25 19.22 7.58 -4.55
N HIS A 26 18.64 8.26 -5.55
CA HIS A 26 17.49 9.12 -5.34
C HIS A 26 16.22 8.33 -5.00
N ALA A 27 16.02 7.17 -5.66
CA ALA A 27 14.92 6.27 -5.34
C ALA A 27 14.96 5.81 -3.88
N SER A 28 16.14 5.42 -3.39
CA SER A 28 16.33 4.99 -1.99
C SER A 28 16.07 6.12 -1.01
N GLN A 29 16.53 7.35 -1.31
CA GLN A 29 16.28 8.53 -0.49
C GLN A 29 14.78 8.85 -0.38
N LEU A 30 14.05 8.86 -1.50
CA LEU A 30 12.61 9.10 -1.50
C LEU A 30 11.84 8.00 -0.76
N PHE A 31 12.20 6.73 -0.97
CA PHE A 31 11.59 5.61 -0.26
C PHE A 31 11.84 5.70 1.26
N ALA A 32 13.09 5.91 1.67
CA ALA A 32 13.44 6.06 3.08
C ALA A 32 12.70 7.21 3.76
N LYS A 33 12.56 8.35 3.06
CA LYS A 33 11.78 9.49 3.56
C LYS A 33 10.31 9.14 3.76
N ASN A 34 9.68 8.45 2.81
CA ASN A 34 8.29 8.02 2.96
C ASN A 34 8.12 7.03 4.12
N VAL A 35 9.04 6.08 4.29
CA VAL A 35 9.03 5.13 5.41
C VAL A 35 9.20 5.87 6.74
N ALA A 36 10.15 6.81 6.84
CA ALA A 36 10.36 7.59 8.05
C ALA A 36 9.10 8.38 8.45
N ASN A 37 8.48 9.09 7.49
CA ASN A 37 7.25 9.82 7.73
C ASN A 37 6.10 8.91 8.19
N LEU A 38 5.97 7.71 7.61
CA LEU A 38 4.97 6.74 8.05
C LEU A 38 5.25 6.26 9.48
N LEU A 39 6.52 6.02 9.83
CA LEU A 39 6.89 5.62 11.19
C LEU A 39 6.58 6.71 12.22
N GLU A 40 6.70 7.99 11.86
CA GLU A 40 6.30 9.10 12.73
C GLU A 40 4.80 9.09 13.05
N LEU A 41 3.95 8.59 12.15
CA LEU A 41 2.50 8.42 12.39
C LEU A 41 2.18 7.18 13.22
N LEU A 42 2.98 6.11 13.07
CA LEU A 42 2.73 4.83 13.74
C LEU A 42 3.28 4.76 15.17
N ILE A 43 4.29 5.57 15.49
CA ILE A 43 4.97 5.54 16.78
C ILE A 43 4.56 6.74 17.60
N VAL A 44 3.87 6.48 18.71
CA VAL A 44 3.46 7.49 19.69
C VAL A 44 4.13 7.17 21.01
N ASP A 45 4.86 8.12 21.58
CA ASP A 45 5.60 7.96 22.83
C ASP A 45 6.56 6.76 22.87
N GLY A 46 7.10 6.37 21.71
CA GLY A 46 8.02 5.25 21.57
C GLY A 46 7.35 3.88 21.45
N GLU A 47 6.02 3.83 21.52
CA GLU A 47 5.22 2.62 21.36
C GLU A 47 4.54 2.59 19.99
N LEU A 48 4.33 1.39 19.46
CA LEU A 48 3.57 1.21 18.24
C LEU A 48 2.08 1.42 18.54
N ALA A 49 1.52 2.53 18.07
CA ALA A 49 0.13 2.92 18.30
C ALA A 49 -0.54 3.37 16.98
N PRO A 50 -0.84 2.44 16.06
CA PRO A 50 -1.47 2.79 14.79
C PRO A 50 -2.89 3.31 15.03
N ASP A 51 -3.17 4.52 14.55
CA ASP A 51 -4.51 5.10 14.58
C ASP A 51 -5.29 4.71 13.31
N PRO A 52 -6.33 3.85 13.40
CA PRO A 52 -7.13 3.47 12.24
C PRO A 52 -8.00 4.61 11.69
N ASP A 53 -8.16 5.72 12.41
CA ASP A 53 -8.89 6.91 11.94
C ASP A 53 -7.98 7.87 11.15
N ASP A 54 -6.66 7.74 11.24
CA ASP A 54 -5.72 8.48 10.39
C ASP A 54 -5.76 7.92 8.96
N GLU A 55 -6.01 8.78 7.96
CA GLU A 55 -6.19 8.36 6.57
C GLU A 55 -4.96 7.66 5.98
N ILE A 56 -3.75 8.06 6.38
CA ILE A 56 -2.49 7.47 5.88
C ILE A 56 -2.27 6.10 6.53
N VAL A 57 -2.51 5.99 7.83
CA VAL A 57 -2.44 4.71 8.54
C VAL A 57 -3.50 3.75 8.00
N ALA A 58 -4.76 4.16 7.90
CA ALA A 58 -5.85 3.35 7.35
C ALA A 58 -5.57 2.88 5.92
N GLY A 59 -5.02 3.76 5.08
CA GLY A 59 -4.65 3.45 3.70
C GLY A 59 -3.48 2.47 3.56
N THR A 60 -2.64 2.32 4.60
CA THR A 60 -1.48 1.41 4.59
C THR A 60 -1.69 0.15 5.41
N LEU A 61 -2.67 0.13 6.32
CA LEU A 61 -2.94 -0.98 7.24
C LEU A 61 -3.61 -2.16 6.51
N ALA A 62 -2.85 -3.23 6.27
CA ALA A 62 -3.36 -4.42 5.58
C ALA A 62 -4.25 -5.30 6.48
N THR A 63 -3.78 -5.58 7.70
CA THR A 63 -4.43 -6.46 8.67
C THR A 63 -4.37 -5.88 10.07
N HIS A 64 -5.36 -6.18 10.89
CA HIS A 64 -5.38 -5.83 12.31
C HIS A 64 -6.21 -6.86 13.07
N GLY A 65 -5.78 -7.30 14.26
CA GLY A 65 -6.53 -8.27 15.07
C GLY A 65 -6.85 -9.60 14.37
N GLY A 66 -6.01 -10.04 13.42
CA GLY A 66 -6.20 -11.28 12.67
C GLY A 66 -7.18 -11.18 11.49
N VAL A 67 -7.72 -9.99 11.19
CA VAL A 67 -8.60 -9.76 10.04
C VAL A 67 -7.92 -8.86 9.00
N ILE A 68 -8.26 -9.05 7.73
CA ILE A 68 -7.88 -8.12 6.65
C ILE A 68 -8.74 -6.88 6.80
N VAL A 69 -8.15 -5.71 7.01
CA VAL A 69 -8.91 -4.46 7.19
C VAL A 69 -8.92 -3.60 5.93
N HIS A 70 -7.90 -3.72 5.09
CA HIS A 70 -7.78 -2.90 3.89
C HIS A 70 -8.88 -3.22 2.85
N PRO A 71 -9.69 -2.23 2.40
CA PRO A 71 -10.84 -2.47 1.51
C PRO A 71 -10.48 -3.19 0.21
N MET A 72 -9.42 -2.73 -0.48
CA MET A 72 -8.98 -3.34 -1.74
C MET A 72 -8.51 -4.79 -1.59
N LEU A 73 -7.88 -5.14 -0.45
CA LEU A 73 -7.46 -6.52 -0.21
C LEU A 73 -8.67 -7.41 0.04
N ARG A 74 -9.65 -6.93 0.81
CA ARG A 74 -10.91 -7.67 1.05
C ARG A 74 -11.64 -7.95 -0.26
N GLU A 75 -11.80 -6.95 -1.12
CA GLU A 75 -12.40 -7.11 -2.45
C GLU A 75 -11.63 -8.12 -3.29
N ARG A 76 -10.30 -8.00 -3.37
CA ARG A 76 -9.44 -8.92 -4.13
C ARG A 76 -9.54 -10.38 -3.68
N TYR A 77 -9.80 -10.61 -2.39
CA TYR A 77 -9.99 -11.94 -1.82
C TYR A 77 -11.45 -12.37 -1.67
N GLY A 78 -12.42 -11.59 -2.17
CA GLY A 78 -13.85 -11.92 -2.12
C GLY A 78 -14.46 -11.89 -0.71
N LEU A 79 -13.89 -11.09 0.20
CA LEU A 79 -14.38 -10.92 1.57
C LEU A 79 -15.40 -9.77 1.64
N PRO A 80 -16.42 -9.85 2.52
CA PRO A 80 -17.42 -8.79 2.70
C PRO A 80 -16.78 -7.49 3.20
N LYS A 81 -17.39 -6.32 3.01
CA LYS A 81 -16.84 -5.07 3.59
C LYS A 81 -16.91 -5.12 5.12
N LEU A 82 -15.99 -4.45 5.81
CA LEU A 82 -15.98 -4.44 7.28
C LEU A 82 -17.30 -3.89 7.87
N ASP A 83 -17.86 -2.85 7.24
CA ASP A 83 -19.12 -2.23 7.65
C ASP A 83 -20.32 -3.19 7.55
N GLU A 84 -20.26 -4.17 6.64
CA GLU A 84 -21.28 -5.20 6.46
C GLU A 84 -21.16 -6.32 7.51
N VAL A 85 -19.96 -6.53 8.07
CA VAL A 85 -19.73 -7.52 9.14
C VAL A 85 -20.17 -6.96 10.51
N ALA A 86 -19.97 -5.66 10.75
CA ALA A 86 -20.40 -5.00 11.99
C ALA A 86 -21.94 -4.91 12.13
N SER A 87 -22.68 -4.89 11.01
CA SER A 87 -24.15 -4.84 10.98
C SER A 87 -24.83 -6.22 11.07
N GLY A 88 -24.07 -7.32 10.95
CA GLY A 88 -24.58 -8.70 11.06
C GLY A 88 -24.50 -9.34 12.45
N GLY A 89 -23.98 -8.61 13.46
CA GLY A 89 -23.71 -9.11 14.81
C GLY A 89 -24.77 -8.72 15.85
N THR A 90 -26.07 -8.83 15.53
CA THR A 90 -27.14 -8.93 16.54
C THR A 90 -28.25 -9.85 16.03
N ALA A 91 -28.10 -11.15 16.29
CA ALA A 91 -29.17 -12.12 16.51
C ALA A 91 -28.56 -13.44 17.01
#